data_AF-A0AAV6ACW5-F1
#
_entry.id   AF-A0AAV6ACW5-F1
#
_cell.length_a   1.000
_cell.length_b   1.000
_cell.length_c   1.000
_cell.angle_alpha   90.00
_cell.angle_beta   90.00
_cell.angle_gamma   90.00
#
_symmetry.space_group_name_H-M   'P 1'
#
loop_
_entity.id
_entity.type
_entity.pdbx_description
1 polymer ?
#
loop_
_entity_poly.entity_id
_entity_poly.type
_entity_poly.pdbx_seq_one_letter_code
_entity_poly.pdbx_strand_id
1 'polypeptide(L)'
;MKTLLVLTLSTLLAGPVLAGGLWLQAPNGKYLGNLNSNPFDPNSVANPFGRYGSQFSPDSINNGFGRYGSPFSPDSATNPFTSGGPRIMGDDD
;
A
#
# COMPACT_ATOMS: atom_id res chain seq x y z
N MET A 1 -50.79 31.71 -18.28
CA MET A 1 -49.37 31.91 -18.63
C MET A 1 -48.55 31.88 -17.33
N LYS A 2 -47.87 30.77 -17.04
CA LYS A 2 -46.84 30.71 -15.99
C LYS A 2 -45.81 29.69 -16.48
N THR A 3 -44.73 30.20 -17.07
CA THR A 3 -43.59 29.39 -17.50
C THR A 3 -42.73 29.15 -16.27
N LEU A 4 -42.62 27.89 -15.81
CA LEU A 4 -41.69 27.54 -14.74
C LEU A 4 -40.37 27.08 -15.38
N LEU A 5 -39.31 27.80 -15.05
CA LEU A 5 -37.94 27.58 -15.51
C LEU A 5 -37.34 26.42 -14.71
N VAL A 6 -37.08 25.29 -15.37
CA VAL A 6 -36.40 24.14 -14.76
C VAL A 6 -34.90 24.27 -15.01
N LEU A 7 -34.13 24.64 -13.98
CA LEU A 7 -32.67 24.53 -14.00
C LEU A 7 -32.30 23.11 -13.57
N THR A 8 -31.96 22.25 -14.52
CA THR A 8 -31.35 20.95 -14.22
C THR A 8 -29.86 21.17 -13.93
N LEU A 9 -29.47 21.11 -12.65
CA LEU A 9 -28.07 21.08 -12.25
C LEU A 9 -27.56 19.64 -12.43
N SER A 10 -26.92 19.38 -13.56
CA SER A 10 -26.25 18.11 -13.83
C SER A 10 -25.00 18.00 -12.94
N THR A 11 -25.08 17.19 -11.89
CA THR A 11 -23.90 16.79 -11.10
C THR A 11 -23.01 15.91 -11.97
N LEU A 12 -21.85 16.45 -12.35
CA LEU A 12 -20.79 15.67 -12.96
C LEU A 12 -20.21 14.76 -11.86
N LEU A 13 -20.55 13.47 -11.85
CA LEU A 13 -19.84 12.48 -11.05
C LEU A 13 -18.43 12.34 -11.64
N ALA A 14 -17.49 13.13 -11.15
CA ALA A 14 -16.09 12.71 -11.14
C ALA A 14 -16.01 11.55 -10.14
N GLY A 15 -16.21 10.32 -10.64
CA GLY A 15 -15.85 9.14 -9.86
C GLY A 15 -14.38 9.24 -9.46
N PRO A 16 -13.99 8.76 -8.27
CA PRO A 16 -12.59 8.72 -7.91
C PRO A 16 -11.87 7.89 -8.97
N VAL A 17 -10.95 8.53 -9.69
CA VAL A 17 -9.91 7.80 -10.42
C VAL A 17 -9.12 7.09 -9.33
N LEU A 18 -9.37 5.80 -9.14
CA LEU A 18 -8.50 4.92 -8.37
C LEU A 18 -7.19 4.88 -9.16
N ALA A 19 -6.32 5.86 -8.93
CA ALA A 19 -4.93 5.71 -9.29
C ALA A 19 -4.44 4.50 -8.49
N GLY A 20 -4.12 3.43 -9.21
CA GLY A 20 -3.56 2.21 -8.65
C GLY A 20 -2.49 2.50 -7.63
N GLY A 21 -2.75 2.16 -6.38
CA GLY A 21 -1.81 2.40 -5.30
C GLY A 21 -0.63 1.44 -5.45
N LEU A 22 0.59 1.96 -5.28
CA LEU A 22 1.76 1.09 -5.20
C LEU A 22 1.69 0.21 -3.95
N TRP A 23 2.16 -1.02 -4.05
CA TRP A 23 2.20 -1.97 -2.94
C TRP A 23 3.46 -2.83 -2.97
N LEU A 24 3.73 -3.54 -1.88
CA LEU A 24 4.90 -4.43 -1.76
C LEU A 24 4.51 -5.89 -1.93
N GLN A 25 5.26 -6.62 -2.76
CA GLN A 25 5.14 -8.07 -2.92
C GLN A 25 6.43 -8.76 -2.49
N ALA A 26 6.32 -9.76 -1.64
CA ALA A 26 7.43 -10.65 -1.32
C ALA A 26 7.82 -11.53 -2.53
N PRO A 27 9.03 -12.10 -2.56
CA PRO A 27 9.48 -12.97 -3.67
C PRO A 27 8.56 -14.16 -3.95
N ASN A 28 7.82 -14.64 -2.94
CA ASN A 28 6.86 -15.73 -3.05
C ASN A 28 5.44 -15.27 -3.44
N GLY A 29 5.28 -14.04 -3.92
CA GLY A 29 4.00 -13.47 -4.33
C GLY A 29 3.16 -12.89 -3.18
N LYS A 30 3.63 -12.97 -1.93
CA LYS A 30 2.85 -12.51 -0.77
C LYS A 30 2.73 -10.99 -0.74
N TYR A 31 1.51 -10.48 -0.55
CA TYR A 31 1.25 -9.07 -0.28
C TYR A 31 1.82 -8.61 1.08
N LEU A 32 2.56 -7.50 1.07
CA LEU A 32 3.26 -6.91 2.21
C LEU A 32 2.84 -5.46 2.52
N GLY A 33 1.71 -4.99 1.97
CA GLY A 33 1.13 -3.70 2.30
C GLY A 33 1.22 -2.67 1.18
N ASN A 34 0.42 -1.61 1.32
CA ASN A 34 0.38 -0.47 0.44
C ASN A 34 1.52 0.49 0.76
N LEU A 35 2.23 0.95 -0.28
CA LEU A 35 3.19 2.03 -0.20
C LEU A 35 2.46 3.37 -0.18
N ASN A 36 1.85 3.69 0.95
CA ASN A 36 1.26 5.00 1.20
C ASN A 36 1.73 5.55 2.56
N SER A 37 1.53 6.86 2.75
CA SER A 37 1.93 7.57 3.96
C SER A 37 0.83 7.72 5.01
N ASN A 38 -0.35 7.13 4.80
CA ASN A 38 -1.48 7.24 5.72
C ASN A 38 -1.28 6.31 6.94
N PRO A 39 -1.02 6.85 8.15
CA PRO A 39 -0.73 6.03 9.32
C PRO A 39 -1.99 5.34 9.89
N PHE A 40 -3.18 5.68 9.39
CA PHE A 40 -4.45 5.09 9.84
C PHE A 40 -5.00 4.03 8.88
N ASP A 41 -4.42 3.91 7.67
CA ASP A 41 -4.81 2.84 6.75
C ASP A 41 -4.31 1.48 7.31
N PRO A 42 -5.20 0.50 7.53
CA PRO A 42 -4.81 -0.83 8.02
C PRO A 42 -3.79 -1.55 7.11
N ASN A 43 -3.78 -1.21 5.82
CA ASN A 43 -2.91 -1.80 4.82
C ASN A 43 -1.61 -1.03 4.60
N SER A 44 -1.44 0.15 5.21
CA SER A 44 -0.27 1.00 4.99
C SER A 44 0.99 0.48 5.67
N VAL A 45 2.11 0.52 4.95
CA VAL A 45 3.45 0.32 5.54
C VAL A 45 3.85 1.46 6.48
N ALA A 46 3.17 2.61 6.42
CA ALA A 46 3.38 3.74 7.31
C ALA A 46 2.54 3.68 8.60
N ASN A 47 1.66 2.68 8.76
CA ASN A 47 0.89 2.48 9.98
C ASN A 47 1.70 1.71 11.04
N PRO A 48 2.22 2.37 12.10
CA PRO A 48 3.11 1.72 13.08
C PRO A 48 2.39 0.70 13.99
N PHE A 49 1.06 0.71 13.99
CA PHE A 49 0.22 -0.23 14.73
C PHE A 49 -0.44 -1.26 13.80
N GLY A 50 -0.32 -1.07 12.48
CA GLY A 50 -0.89 -1.93 11.45
C GLY A 50 -0.02 -3.16 11.16
N ARG A 51 -0.63 -4.16 10.52
CA ARG A 51 0.04 -5.43 10.17
C ARG A 51 1.27 -5.23 9.29
N TYR A 52 1.25 -4.25 8.38
CA TYR A 52 2.29 -4.08 7.37
C TYR A 52 3.32 -2.99 7.69
N GLY A 53 3.02 -2.11 8.65
CA GLY A 53 3.93 -1.04 9.09
C GLY A 53 4.51 -1.22 10.49
N SER A 54 3.94 -2.10 11.33
CA SER A 54 4.41 -2.26 12.70
C SER A 54 5.76 -2.95 12.80
N GLN A 55 6.65 -2.46 13.67
CA GLN A 55 7.94 -3.08 13.97
C GLN A 55 7.84 -4.46 14.65
N PHE A 56 6.65 -4.85 15.11
CA PHE A 56 6.43 -6.12 15.81
C PHE A 56 5.73 -7.17 14.94
N SER A 57 5.22 -6.80 13.77
CA SER A 57 4.51 -7.72 12.90
C SER A 57 5.49 -8.58 12.09
N PRO A 58 5.25 -9.89 11.94
CA PRO A 58 6.08 -10.75 11.08
C PRO A 58 5.98 -10.41 9.58
N ASP A 59 4.93 -9.67 9.19
CA ASP A 59 4.63 -9.32 7.80
C ASP A 59 5.10 -7.90 7.41
N SER A 60 5.69 -7.17 8.35
CA SER A 60 6.12 -5.80 8.16
C SER A 60 7.58 -5.73 7.72
N ILE A 61 7.86 -4.88 6.73
CA ILE A 61 9.23 -4.52 6.34
C ILE A 61 9.93 -3.66 7.40
N ASN A 62 9.18 -3.08 8.35
CA ASN A 62 9.73 -2.29 9.45
C ASN A 62 10.11 -3.15 10.66
N ASN A 63 9.81 -4.46 10.64
CA ASN A 63 10.26 -5.37 11.67
C ASN A 63 11.71 -5.82 11.40
N GLY A 64 12.67 -5.21 12.10
CA GLY A 64 14.11 -5.50 11.98
C GLY A 64 14.52 -6.90 12.43
N PHE A 65 13.64 -7.64 13.10
CA PHE A 65 13.83 -9.06 13.45
C PHE A 65 12.97 -9.99 12.58
N GLY A 66 12.13 -9.42 11.70
CA GLY A 66 11.19 -10.14 10.85
C GLY A 66 11.80 -10.55 9.51
N ARG A 67 11.11 -11.47 8.83
CA ARG A 67 11.53 -12.03 7.54
C ARG A 67 11.73 -10.98 6.45
N TYR A 68 10.92 -9.92 6.44
CA TYR A 68 10.92 -8.93 5.37
C TYR A 68 11.66 -7.62 5.70
N GLY A 69 12.05 -7.44 6.97
CA GLY A 69 12.73 -6.22 7.45
C GLY A 69 14.09 -6.44 8.09
N SER A 70 14.48 -7.70 8.39
CA SER A 70 15.77 -8.01 9.01
C SER A 70 16.93 -7.97 8.02
N PRO A 71 18.07 -7.35 8.33
CA PRO A 71 19.23 -7.33 7.44
C PRO A 71 19.86 -8.72 7.22
N PHE A 72 19.48 -9.72 8.01
CA PHE A 72 20.00 -11.09 7.91
C PHE A 72 19.07 -12.05 7.15
N SER A 73 17.85 -11.61 6.81
CA SER A 73 16.90 -12.47 6.10
C SER A 73 17.10 -12.40 4.58
N PRO A 74 17.08 -13.53 3.86
CA PRO A 74 17.20 -13.54 2.40
C PRO A 74 16.00 -12.87 1.71
N ASP A 75 14.84 -12.77 2.35
CA ASP A 75 13.64 -12.16 1.77
C ASP A 75 13.42 -10.70 2.24
N SER A 76 14.45 -10.05 2.79
CA SER A 76 14.32 -8.73 3.40
C SER A 76 14.57 -7.58 2.43
N ALA A 77 13.83 -6.49 2.61
CA ALA A 77 14.07 -5.23 1.90
C ALA A 77 15.37 -4.54 2.34
N THR A 78 15.90 -4.87 3.53
CA THR A 78 17.05 -4.17 4.14
C THR A 78 18.34 -5.00 4.11
N ASN A 79 18.31 -6.22 3.57
CA ASN A 79 19.50 -7.06 3.47
C ASN A 79 20.34 -6.66 2.24
N PRO A 80 21.57 -6.11 2.40
CA PRO A 80 22.38 -5.67 1.27
C PRO A 80 22.92 -6.83 0.41
N PHE A 81 22.77 -8.07 0.86
CA PHE A 81 23.27 -9.27 0.18
C PHE A 81 22.15 -10.08 -0.48
N THR A 82 20.88 -9.67 -0.39
CA THR A 82 19.80 -10.38 -1.10
C THR A 82 19.71 -9.97 -2.57
N SER A 83 19.45 -10.94 -3.45
CA SER A 83 19.06 -10.74 -4.85
C SER A 83 17.54 -10.82 -5.07
N GLY A 84 16.77 -11.07 -4.01
CA GLY A 84 15.32 -11.30 -4.07
C GLY A 84 14.63 -10.81 -2.81
N GLY A 85 14.65 -9.50 -2.56
CA GLY A 85 13.81 -8.86 -1.54
C GLY A 85 12.39 -8.55 -2.05
N PRO A 86 11.56 -7.89 -1.22
CA PRO A 86 10.26 -7.38 -1.65
C PRO A 86 10.36 -6.46 -2.86
N ARG A 87 9.39 -6.56 -3.77
CA ARG A 87 9.27 -5.74 -4.97
C ARG A 87 8.16 -4.71 -4.81
N ILE A 88 8.32 -3.57 -5.46
CA ILE A 88 7.27 -2.57 -5.61
C ILE A 88 6.43 -3.00 -6.80
N MET A 89 5.11 -3.07 -6.61
CA MET A 89 4.13 -3.43 -7.62
C MET A 89 3.17 -2.27 -7.86
N GLY A 90 2.70 -2.13 -9.09
CA GLY A 90 1.61 -1.25 -9.47
C GLY A 90 0.40 -2.02 -10.02
N ASP A 91 -0.58 -1.29 -10.54
CA ASP A 91 -1.75 -1.87 -11.21
C ASP A 91 -1.44 -2.42 -12.62
N ASP A 92 -0.29 -2.06 -13.19
CA ASP A 92 0.15 -2.42 -14.54
C ASP A 92 0.97 -3.73 -14.59
N ASP A 93 1.20 -4.39 -13.45
CA ASP A 93 2.01 -5.61 -13.30
C ASP A 93 1.19 -6.92 -13.29
#